data_AF-A0A2D7SNA2-F1
#
_entry.id   AF-A0A2D7SNA2-F1
#
_cell.length_a   1.000
_cell.length_b   1.000
_cell.length_c   1.000
_cell.angle_alpha   90.00
_cell.angle_beta   90.00
_cell.angle_gamma   90.00
#
_symmetry.space_group_name_H-M   'P 1'
#
loop_
_entity.id
_entity.type
_entity.pdbx_description
1 polymer ?
#
loop_
_entity_poly.entity_id
_entity_poly.type
_entity_poly.pdbx_seq_one_letter_code
_entity_poly.pdbx_strand_id
1 'polypeptide(L)'
;MGIDNLSASHKPLKEEELDSALKSSEMSPEETADFLFDQYMKQHLLDKFFEDLEDFLNTSQIEEVRASLASYKDDEVTIAIAIPNELREKNFQRLHDEVTKEGKTPGEAIRRLVEASNRYNFGIGYHTSPIDIRPTAEGVWNIKATEQDHRDGDLARAYYSSKFRHLYKAKNDGYIYAVRTSPEDKTDGNWSRSSSLSIIMRVPFREVHDYVVQTAQKMKKAAKK
;
A
#
# COMPACT_ATOMS: atom_id res chain seq x y z
N MET A 1 25.44 26.78 14.72
CA MET A 1 24.13 26.35 15.23
C MET A 1 23.68 25.22 14.33
N GLY A 2 23.68 23.99 14.85
CA GLY A 2 23.42 22.79 14.08
C GLY A 2 21.95 22.74 13.65
N ILE A 3 21.74 22.46 12.36
CA ILE A 3 20.43 22.15 11.81
C ILE A 3 20.32 20.63 11.91
N ASP A 4 19.81 20.15 13.03
CA ASP A 4 19.55 18.73 13.23
C ASP A 4 18.26 18.35 12.51
N ASN A 5 18.43 17.52 11.48
CA ASN A 5 17.56 16.41 11.06
C ASN A 5 16.11 16.44 11.56
N LEU A 6 15.22 16.93 10.69
CA LEU A 6 13.80 16.52 10.67
C LEU A 6 13.52 15.64 9.45
N SER A 7 14.33 14.59 9.30
CA SER A 7 13.84 13.34 8.72
C SER A 7 12.95 12.69 9.77
N ALA A 8 11.70 13.13 9.85
CA ALA A 8 10.68 12.40 10.58
C ALA A 8 10.27 11.18 9.75
N SER A 9 11.20 10.21 9.67
CA SER A 9 10.88 8.82 9.36
C SER A 9 9.69 8.45 10.23
N HIS A 10 8.51 8.28 9.61
CA HIS A 10 7.35 7.71 10.26
C HIS A 10 7.71 6.26 10.57
N LYS A 11 8.27 6.07 11.76
CA LYS A 11 8.62 4.75 12.27
C LYS A 11 7.34 3.92 12.32
N PRO A 12 7.42 2.60 12.05
CA PRO A 12 6.31 1.70 12.29
C PRO A 12 5.73 1.90 13.70
N LEU A 13 4.42 1.67 13.84
CA LEU A 13 3.64 1.84 15.08
C LEU A 13 4.48 1.54 16.33
N LYS A 14 4.42 2.43 17.32
CA LYS A 14 5.16 2.24 18.56
C LYS A 14 4.68 0.94 19.23
N GLU A 15 5.60 0.26 19.91
CA GLU A 15 5.37 -1.06 20.52
C GLU A 15 4.11 -1.09 21.43
N GLU A 16 3.78 0.04 22.06
CA GLU A 16 2.60 0.25 22.91
C GLU A 16 1.26 0.27 22.15
N GLU A 17 1.23 0.80 20.92
CA GLU A 17 0.02 0.87 20.08
C GLU A 17 -0.28 -0.50 19.46
N LEU A 18 0.77 -1.23 19.09
CA LEU A 18 0.69 -2.63 18.67
C LEU A 18 0.11 -3.51 19.80
N ASP A 19 0.62 -3.35 21.01
CA ASP A 19 0.19 -4.13 22.18
C ASP A 19 -1.29 -3.92 22.52
N SER A 20 -1.82 -2.71 22.31
CA SER A 20 -3.24 -2.39 22.53
C SER A 20 -4.15 -3.08 21.50
N ALA A 21 -3.79 -3.05 20.22
CA ALA A 21 -4.59 -3.66 19.15
C ALA A 21 -4.68 -5.18 19.26
N LEU A 22 -3.65 -5.82 19.82
CA LEU A 22 -3.57 -7.28 19.95
C LEU A 22 -4.14 -7.81 21.28
N LYS A 23 -4.16 -7.02 22.36
CA LYS A 23 -4.78 -7.44 23.63
C LYS A 23 -6.31 -7.54 23.56
N SER A 24 -6.95 -6.95 22.55
CA SER A 24 -8.41 -7.03 22.35
C SER A 24 -8.89 -8.24 21.54
N SER A 25 -7.99 -9.09 21.01
CA SER A 25 -8.40 -10.30 20.28
C SER A 25 -7.37 -11.43 20.39
N GLU A 26 -7.80 -12.65 20.71
CA GLU A 26 -6.96 -13.85 20.65
C GLU A 26 -6.61 -14.19 19.18
N MET A 27 -5.72 -13.41 18.56
CA MET A 27 -5.29 -13.65 17.18
C MET A 27 -4.39 -14.88 17.11
N SER A 28 -4.65 -15.76 16.14
CA SER A 28 -3.73 -16.84 15.81
C SER A 28 -2.41 -16.30 15.26
N PRO A 29 -1.31 -17.08 15.30
CA PRO A 29 -0.02 -16.66 14.74
C PRO A 29 -0.07 -16.21 13.28
N GLU A 30 -0.94 -16.82 12.48
CA GLU A 30 -1.13 -16.44 11.08
C GLU A 30 -1.84 -15.10 10.94
N GLU A 31 -2.87 -14.86 11.76
CA GLU A 31 -3.58 -13.57 11.78
C GLU A 31 -2.69 -12.44 12.28
N THR A 32 -1.84 -12.70 13.27
CA THR A 32 -0.82 -11.73 13.70
C THR A 32 0.13 -11.39 12.55
N ALA A 33 0.58 -12.38 11.77
CA ALA A 33 1.48 -12.15 10.65
C ALA A 33 0.79 -11.34 9.52
N ASP A 34 -0.45 -11.69 9.18
CA ASP A 34 -1.26 -10.94 8.21
C ASP A 34 -1.47 -9.49 8.67
N PHE A 35 -1.76 -9.26 9.96
CA PHE A 35 -1.92 -7.92 10.53
C PHE A 35 -0.63 -7.11 10.46
N LEU A 36 0.49 -7.68 10.92
CA LEU A 36 1.80 -7.00 10.88
C LEU A 36 2.21 -6.64 9.45
N PHE A 37 1.94 -7.52 8.50
CA PHE A 37 2.18 -7.27 7.09
C PHE A 37 1.32 -6.13 6.55
N ASP A 38 0.00 -6.14 6.81
CA ASP A 38 -0.91 -5.08 6.37
C ASP A 38 -0.46 -3.71 6.90
N GLN A 39 -0.11 -3.63 8.20
CA GLN A 39 0.38 -2.39 8.81
C GLN A 39 1.69 -1.92 8.18
N TYR A 40 2.64 -2.84 7.96
CA TYR A 40 3.91 -2.51 7.31
C TYR A 40 3.69 -1.96 5.90
N MET A 41 2.89 -2.66 5.09
CA MET A 41 2.65 -2.28 3.71
C MET A 41 1.87 -0.96 3.61
N LYS A 42 0.84 -0.77 4.44
CA LYS A 42 0.07 0.50 4.50
C LYS A 42 0.97 1.68 4.88
N GLN A 43 1.85 1.52 5.86
CA GLN A 43 2.80 2.57 6.23
C GLN A 43 3.69 2.95 5.05
N HIS A 44 4.28 1.95 4.39
CA HIS A 44 5.13 2.16 3.22
C HIS A 44 4.39 2.82 2.04
N LEU A 45 3.11 2.48 1.85
CA LEU A 45 2.24 3.10 0.83
C LEU A 45 1.97 4.57 1.13
N LEU A 46 1.68 4.90 2.39
CA LEU A 46 1.49 6.27 2.85
C LEU A 46 2.78 7.08 2.70
N ASP A 47 3.92 6.54 3.12
CA ASP A 47 5.22 7.20 2.99
C ASP A 47 5.51 7.49 1.52
N LYS A 48 5.34 6.51 0.64
CA LYS A 48 5.52 6.70 -0.80
C LYS A 48 4.55 7.72 -1.39
N PHE A 49 3.30 7.72 -0.93
CA PHE A 49 2.28 8.67 -1.36
C PHE A 49 2.66 10.11 -0.99
N PHE A 50 3.16 10.35 0.22
CA PHE A 50 3.61 11.68 0.63
C PHE A 50 4.93 12.10 -0.01
N GLU A 51 5.88 11.18 -0.17
CA GLU A 51 7.12 11.43 -0.93
C GLU A 51 6.80 11.91 -2.34
N ASP A 52 5.87 11.24 -3.04
CA ASP A 52 5.46 11.67 -4.38
C ASP A 52 4.72 13.03 -4.39
N LEU A 53 4.11 13.44 -3.27
CA LEU A 53 3.47 14.75 -3.16
C LEU A 53 4.48 15.89 -2.95
N GLU A 54 5.70 15.60 -2.48
CA GLU A 54 6.75 16.61 -2.26
C GLU A 54 7.18 17.31 -3.56
N ASP A 55 7.01 16.64 -4.70
CA ASP A 55 7.26 17.24 -6.02
C ASP A 55 6.21 18.32 -6.40
N PHE A 56 5.07 18.35 -5.71
CA PHE A 56 3.91 19.20 -6.04
C PHE A 56 3.55 20.18 -4.94
N LEU A 57 3.72 19.80 -3.68
CA LEU A 57 3.30 20.58 -2.52
C LEU A 57 4.47 20.87 -1.61
N ASN A 58 4.44 22.02 -0.95
CA ASN A 58 5.41 22.30 0.10
C ASN A 58 5.08 21.55 1.40
N THR A 59 6.05 21.47 2.32
CA THR A 59 5.92 20.76 3.60
C THR A 59 4.68 21.17 4.40
N SER A 60 4.35 22.46 4.47
CA SER A 60 3.18 22.93 5.22
C SER A 60 1.87 22.44 4.61
N GLN A 61 1.79 22.36 3.28
CA GLN A 61 0.62 21.84 2.58
C GLN A 61 0.51 20.32 2.75
N ILE A 62 1.63 19.60 2.73
CA ILE A 62 1.67 18.15 2.96
C ILE A 62 1.18 17.80 4.37
N GLU A 63 1.60 18.56 5.38
CA GLU A 63 1.13 18.36 6.75
C GLU A 63 -0.39 18.63 6.88
N GLU A 64 -0.94 19.56 6.12
CA GLU A 64 -2.39 19.74 6.04
C GLU A 64 -3.09 18.55 5.37
N VAL A 65 -2.52 18.00 4.30
CA VAL A 65 -3.02 16.77 3.65
C VAL A 65 -2.98 15.61 4.64
N ARG A 66 -1.89 15.43 5.40
CA ARG A 66 -1.76 14.41 6.45
C ARG A 66 -2.84 14.56 7.52
N ALA A 67 -3.00 15.77 8.05
CA ALA A 67 -4.02 16.07 9.05
C ALA A 67 -5.44 15.81 8.52
N SER A 68 -5.69 16.11 7.24
CA SER A 68 -6.96 15.81 6.59
C SER A 68 -7.20 14.31 6.49
N LEU A 69 -6.23 13.55 5.96
CA LEU A 69 -6.32 12.09 5.80
C LEU A 69 -6.52 11.36 7.14
N ALA A 70 -5.96 11.87 8.23
CA ALA A 70 -6.13 11.30 9.57
C ALA A 70 -7.59 11.33 10.08
N SER A 71 -8.46 12.14 9.46
CA SER A 71 -9.89 12.21 9.81
C SER A 71 -10.78 11.22 9.04
N TYR A 72 -10.25 10.56 8.01
CA TYR A 72 -10.99 9.60 7.19
C TYR A 72 -10.95 8.19 7.77
N LYS A 73 -11.87 7.35 7.30
CA LYS A 73 -11.85 5.92 7.61
C LYS A 73 -10.70 5.22 6.89
N ASP A 74 -10.25 4.09 7.45
CA ASP A 74 -9.12 3.31 6.91
C ASP A 74 -9.35 2.85 5.46
N ASP A 75 -10.59 2.52 5.10
CA ASP A 75 -10.97 2.16 3.73
C ASP A 75 -10.85 3.34 2.76
N GLU A 76 -11.31 4.53 3.16
CA GLU A 76 -11.19 5.76 2.37
C GLU A 76 -9.72 6.16 2.16
N VAL A 77 -8.88 6.04 3.19
CA VAL A 77 -7.43 6.25 3.08
C VAL A 77 -6.81 5.22 2.14
N THR A 78 -7.17 3.95 2.28
CA THR A 78 -6.69 2.85 1.42
C THR A 78 -7.03 3.13 -0.05
N ILE A 79 -8.26 3.56 -0.33
CA ILE A 79 -8.71 3.92 -1.68
C ILE A 79 -7.90 5.09 -2.24
N ALA A 80 -7.59 6.10 -1.43
CA ALA A 80 -6.82 7.26 -1.86
C ALA A 80 -5.36 6.93 -2.19
N ILE A 81 -4.71 6.05 -1.41
CA ILE A 81 -3.32 5.65 -1.64
C ILE A 81 -3.17 4.53 -2.68
N ALA A 82 -4.28 3.90 -3.08
CA ALA A 82 -4.33 2.87 -4.12
C ALA A 82 -4.15 3.40 -5.57
N ILE A 83 -3.84 4.69 -5.75
CA ILE A 83 -3.59 5.28 -7.06
C ILE A 83 -2.31 4.67 -7.66
N PRO A 84 -2.40 4.00 -8.83
CA PRO A 84 -1.25 3.43 -9.52
C PRO A 84 -0.22 4.49 -9.87
N ASN A 85 1.04 4.09 -9.94
CA ASN A 85 2.17 4.99 -10.20
C ASN A 85 1.94 5.86 -11.44
N GLU A 86 1.46 5.25 -12.54
CA GLU A 86 1.20 5.94 -13.81
C GLU A 86 0.08 7.01 -13.74
N LEU A 87 -0.74 7.00 -12.69
CA LEU A 87 -1.80 7.97 -12.48
C LEU A 87 -1.48 8.99 -11.39
N ARG A 88 -0.39 8.82 -10.62
CA ARG A 88 -0.04 9.71 -9.50
C ARG A 88 0.27 11.12 -9.98
N GLU A 89 1.19 11.27 -10.93
CA GLU A 89 1.61 12.57 -11.47
C GLU A 89 0.40 13.43 -11.89
N LYS A 90 -0.50 12.86 -12.72
CA LYS A 90 -1.71 13.56 -13.17
C LYS A 90 -2.62 13.96 -12.01
N ASN A 91 -2.82 13.09 -11.02
CA ASN A 91 -3.69 13.38 -9.89
C ASN A 91 -3.09 14.41 -8.93
N PHE A 92 -1.78 14.36 -8.71
CA PHE A 92 -1.07 15.29 -7.84
C PHE A 92 -0.89 16.66 -8.49
N GLN A 93 -0.66 16.71 -9.81
CA GLN A 93 -0.72 17.96 -10.56
C GLN A 93 -2.10 18.62 -10.47
N ARG A 94 -3.18 17.83 -10.56
CA ARG A 94 -4.54 18.34 -10.36
C ARG A 94 -4.71 18.90 -8.95
N LEU A 95 -4.24 18.18 -7.93
CA LEU A 95 -4.29 18.64 -6.54
C LEU A 95 -3.53 19.97 -6.38
N HIS A 96 -2.30 20.06 -6.92
CA HIS A 96 -1.50 21.29 -6.93
C HIS A 96 -2.24 22.45 -7.61
N ASP A 97 -2.86 22.22 -8.76
CA ASP A 97 -3.59 23.25 -9.49
C ASP A 97 -4.83 23.73 -8.72
N GLU A 98 -5.54 22.83 -8.03
CA GLU A 98 -6.65 23.22 -7.16
C GLU A 98 -6.19 24.10 -5.99
N VAL A 99 -5.01 23.83 -5.44
CA VAL A 99 -4.44 24.63 -4.34
C VAL A 99 -3.91 25.97 -4.83
N THR A 100 -3.17 25.99 -5.94
CA THR A 100 -2.42 27.18 -6.39
C THR A 100 -3.21 28.10 -7.33
N LYS A 101 -4.10 27.55 -8.14
CA LYS A 101 -4.86 28.31 -9.16
C LYS A 101 -6.30 28.57 -8.73
N GLU A 102 -6.94 27.59 -8.09
CA GLU A 102 -8.35 27.69 -7.68
C GLU A 102 -8.52 28.19 -6.24
N GLY A 103 -7.42 28.35 -5.49
CA GLY A 103 -7.42 28.90 -4.13
C GLY A 103 -8.05 27.98 -3.08
N LYS A 104 -8.11 26.66 -3.35
CA LYS A 104 -8.58 25.68 -2.37
C LYS A 104 -7.53 25.40 -1.32
N THR A 105 -7.97 24.96 -0.14
CA THR A 105 -7.01 24.43 0.84
C THR A 105 -6.53 23.03 0.42
N PRO A 106 -5.29 22.62 0.74
CA PRO A 106 -4.81 21.25 0.55
C PRO A 106 -5.79 20.19 1.08
N GLY A 107 -6.40 20.42 2.25
CA GLY A 107 -7.43 19.54 2.81
C GLY A 107 -8.68 19.39 1.93
N GLU A 108 -9.14 20.47 1.28
CA GLU A 108 -10.27 20.40 0.35
C GLU A 108 -9.92 19.69 -0.95
N ALA A 109 -8.69 19.87 -1.44
CA ALA A 109 -8.21 19.24 -2.67
C ALA A 109 -8.04 17.73 -2.48
N ILE A 110 -7.46 17.28 -1.35
CA ILE A 110 -7.34 15.84 -1.05
C ILE A 110 -8.71 15.20 -0.84
N ARG A 111 -9.68 15.89 -0.20
CA ARG A 111 -11.05 15.39 -0.06
C ARG A 111 -11.66 15.03 -1.41
N ARG A 112 -11.49 15.89 -2.42
CA ARG A 112 -11.99 15.63 -3.78
C ARG A 112 -11.30 14.44 -4.44
N LEU A 113 -10.03 14.21 -4.15
CA LEU A 113 -9.33 13.02 -4.61
C LEU A 113 -9.93 11.76 -3.97
N VAL A 114 -10.13 11.75 -2.65
CA VAL A 114 -10.78 10.64 -1.92
C VAL A 114 -12.18 10.37 -2.47
N GLU A 115 -13.02 11.40 -2.60
CA GLU A 115 -14.38 11.28 -3.15
C GLU A 115 -14.39 10.74 -4.59
N ALA A 116 -13.45 11.15 -5.43
CA ALA A 116 -13.33 10.66 -6.79
C ALA A 116 -12.91 9.18 -6.82
N SER A 117 -11.96 8.79 -5.97
CA SER A 117 -11.46 7.41 -5.89
C SER A 117 -12.50 6.45 -5.28
N ASN A 118 -13.28 6.91 -4.29
CA ASN A 118 -14.33 6.12 -3.63
C ASN A 118 -15.39 5.59 -4.60
N ARG A 119 -15.64 6.28 -5.72
CA ARG A 119 -16.64 5.86 -6.73
C ARG A 119 -16.31 4.52 -7.38
N TYR A 120 -15.04 4.15 -7.42
CA TYR A 120 -14.57 2.95 -8.11
C TYR A 120 -14.35 1.76 -7.16
N ASN A 121 -14.37 2.00 -5.84
CA ASN A 121 -14.16 0.98 -4.82
C ASN A 121 -12.88 0.15 -5.06
N PHE A 122 -11.80 0.83 -5.49
CA PHE A 122 -10.50 0.21 -5.67
C PHE A 122 -9.88 -0.14 -4.32
N GLY A 123 -9.06 -1.17 -4.28
CA GLY A 123 -8.32 -1.55 -3.07
C GLY A 123 -6.86 -1.84 -3.37
N ILE A 124 -6.22 -2.50 -2.41
CA ILE A 124 -4.81 -2.88 -2.49
C ILE A 124 -4.67 -4.38 -2.31
N GLY A 125 -3.86 -4.97 -3.19
CA GLY A 125 -3.48 -6.37 -3.16
C GLY A 125 -1.97 -6.48 -3.34
N TYR A 126 -1.45 -7.69 -3.16
CA TYR A 126 -0.02 -7.92 -3.18
C TYR A 126 0.34 -9.07 -4.11
N HIS A 127 1.32 -8.81 -4.97
CA HIS A 127 1.91 -9.77 -5.90
C HIS A 127 3.39 -9.96 -5.54
N THR A 128 3.90 -11.18 -5.63
CA THR A 128 5.33 -11.47 -5.45
C THR A 128 5.99 -11.80 -6.77
N SER A 129 7.23 -11.34 -6.95
CA SER A 129 8.03 -11.75 -8.11
C SER A 129 9.51 -11.91 -7.73
N PRO A 130 10.22 -12.90 -8.29
CA PRO A 130 11.67 -13.00 -8.19
C PRO A 130 12.40 -11.89 -8.97
N ILE A 131 11.72 -11.22 -9.92
CA ILE A 131 12.31 -10.25 -10.83
C ILE A 131 11.92 -8.83 -10.41
N ASP A 132 12.85 -7.89 -10.60
CA ASP A 132 12.58 -6.44 -10.52
C ASP A 132 11.80 -6.00 -11.76
N ILE A 133 10.48 -5.89 -11.63
CA ILE A 133 9.57 -5.34 -12.63
C ILE A 133 9.68 -3.84 -12.54
N ARG A 134 10.13 -3.19 -13.61
CA ARG A 134 10.32 -1.73 -13.68
C ARG A 134 9.25 -1.07 -14.55
N PRO A 135 8.96 0.23 -14.31
CA PRO A 135 8.14 1.00 -15.23
C PRO A 135 8.73 0.99 -16.65
N THR A 136 7.84 1.03 -17.63
CA THR A 136 8.18 1.28 -19.04
C THR A 136 8.70 2.71 -19.24
N ALA A 137 9.21 3.02 -20.44
CA ALA A 137 9.67 4.37 -20.78
C ALA A 137 8.54 5.41 -20.71
N GLU A 138 7.30 4.97 -20.96
CA GLU A 138 6.08 5.77 -20.87
C GLU A 138 5.52 5.85 -19.44
N GLY A 139 6.23 5.33 -18.43
CA GLY A 139 5.83 5.38 -17.03
C GLY A 139 4.77 4.34 -16.62
N VAL A 140 4.28 3.53 -17.57
CA VAL A 140 3.34 2.43 -17.26
C VAL A 140 4.07 1.36 -16.44
N TRP A 141 3.53 1.03 -15.28
CA TRP A 141 4.10 0.03 -14.39
C TRP A 141 3.08 -1.05 -14.05
N ASN A 142 3.16 -2.18 -14.74
CA ASN A 142 2.18 -3.26 -14.57
C ASN A 142 2.82 -4.65 -14.59
N ILE A 143 2.10 -5.60 -13.98
CA ILE A 143 2.38 -7.04 -14.10
C ILE A 143 1.44 -7.59 -15.17
N LYS A 144 2.03 -8.11 -16.25
CA LYS A 144 1.27 -8.81 -17.30
C LYS A 144 0.94 -10.23 -16.85
N ALA A 145 -0.24 -10.69 -17.21
CA ALA A 145 -0.63 -12.06 -17.04
C ALA A 145 0.29 -13.04 -17.79
N THR A 146 0.81 -14.05 -17.09
CA THR A 146 1.69 -15.09 -17.65
C THR A 146 1.27 -16.51 -17.30
N GLU A 147 0.40 -16.70 -16.31
CA GLU A 147 0.01 -18.01 -15.81
C GLU A 147 -1.32 -18.45 -16.42
N GLN A 148 -1.35 -19.61 -17.09
CA GLN A 148 -2.59 -20.13 -17.67
C GLN A 148 -3.56 -20.57 -16.57
N ASP A 149 -4.80 -20.08 -16.61
CA ASP A 149 -5.86 -20.47 -15.69
C ASP A 149 -6.94 -21.29 -16.42
N HIS A 150 -6.97 -22.60 -16.15
CA HIS A 150 -7.97 -23.54 -16.67
C HIS A 150 -9.41 -23.13 -16.33
N ARG A 151 -9.63 -22.39 -15.23
CA ARG A 151 -10.96 -21.89 -14.84
C ARG A 151 -11.45 -20.77 -15.73
N ASP A 152 -10.55 -20.14 -16.48
CA ASP A 152 -10.83 -19.04 -17.39
C ASP A 152 -10.59 -19.41 -18.86
N GLY A 153 -10.65 -20.71 -19.19
CA GLY A 153 -10.48 -21.20 -20.55
C GLY A 153 -9.04 -21.08 -21.06
N ASP A 154 -8.06 -21.33 -20.19
CA ASP A 154 -6.63 -21.23 -20.51
C ASP A 154 -6.24 -19.84 -20.99
N LEU A 155 -6.82 -18.82 -20.36
CA LEU A 155 -6.36 -17.46 -20.49
C LEU A 155 -5.28 -17.18 -19.45
N ALA A 156 -4.25 -16.46 -19.87
CA ALA A 156 -3.21 -16.02 -18.95
C ALA A 156 -3.81 -15.09 -17.91
N ARG A 157 -3.40 -15.26 -16.65
CA ARG A 157 -3.75 -14.43 -15.50
C ARG A 157 -2.51 -13.98 -14.73
N ALA A 158 -2.67 -12.86 -14.04
CA ALA A 158 -1.78 -12.38 -12.99
C ALA A 158 -2.54 -12.44 -11.66
N TYR A 159 -1.89 -13.00 -10.64
CA TYR A 159 -2.50 -13.26 -9.34
C TYR A 159 -2.00 -12.30 -8.27
N TYR A 160 -2.86 -11.96 -7.33
CA TYR A 160 -2.50 -11.24 -6.12
C TYR A 160 -3.30 -11.78 -4.92
N SER A 161 -2.82 -11.49 -3.72
CA SER A 161 -3.56 -11.73 -2.48
C SER A 161 -3.47 -10.53 -1.57
N SER A 162 -4.49 -10.31 -0.74
CA SER A 162 -4.43 -9.33 0.35
C SER A 162 -3.77 -9.88 1.62
N LYS A 163 -3.51 -11.20 1.68
CA LYS A 163 -3.02 -11.87 2.89
C LYS A 163 -1.58 -12.30 2.75
N PHE A 164 -0.78 -11.99 3.77
CA PHE A 164 0.63 -12.35 3.85
C PHE A 164 0.85 -13.85 3.70
N ARG A 165 0.05 -14.66 4.41
CA ARG A 165 0.19 -16.13 4.41
C ARG A 165 0.09 -16.76 3.02
N HIS A 166 -0.58 -16.09 2.08
CA HIS A 166 -0.75 -16.59 0.73
C HIS A 166 0.45 -16.26 -0.17
N LEU A 167 1.18 -15.17 0.11
CA LEU A 167 2.27 -14.71 -0.75
C LEU A 167 3.46 -15.70 -0.84
N TYR A 168 3.58 -16.64 0.10
CA TYR A 168 4.71 -17.57 0.26
C TYR A 168 4.56 -18.87 -0.54
N LYS A 169 4.34 -18.80 -1.84
CA LYS A 169 4.30 -20.02 -2.70
C LYS A 169 5.62 -20.33 -3.39
N ALA A 170 6.51 -19.35 -3.60
CA ALA A 170 7.73 -19.53 -4.36
C ALA A 170 9.00 -19.44 -3.49
N LYS A 171 10.01 -20.24 -3.83
CA LYS A 171 11.23 -20.41 -3.03
C LYS A 171 12.19 -19.20 -3.08
N ASN A 172 11.91 -18.16 -3.89
CA ASN A 172 12.86 -17.09 -4.23
C ASN A 172 12.17 -15.75 -4.56
N ASP A 173 11.26 -15.26 -3.72
CA ASP A 173 10.64 -13.96 -3.99
C ASP A 173 11.64 -12.82 -3.72
N GLY A 174 11.88 -12.01 -4.75
CA GLY A 174 12.79 -10.85 -4.67
C GLY A 174 12.05 -9.61 -4.17
N TYR A 175 10.81 -9.42 -4.63
CA TYR A 175 10.02 -8.21 -4.39
C TYR A 175 8.56 -8.52 -4.11
N ILE A 176 7.94 -7.68 -3.27
CA ILE A 176 6.49 -7.57 -3.10
C ILE A 176 6.03 -6.30 -3.80
N TYR A 177 5.03 -6.43 -4.66
CA TYR A 177 4.39 -5.33 -5.37
C TYR A 177 3.01 -5.09 -4.76
N ALA A 178 2.77 -3.88 -4.27
CA ALA A 178 1.42 -3.43 -4.00
C ALA A 178 0.76 -3.08 -5.33
N VAL A 179 -0.39 -3.69 -5.59
CA VAL A 179 -1.14 -3.52 -6.83
C VAL A 179 -2.53 -2.99 -6.52
N ARG A 180 -3.07 -2.17 -7.42
CA ARG A 180 -4.46 -1.73 -7.33
C ARG A 180 -5.37 -2.90 -7.65
N THR A 181 -6.37 -3.13 -6.80
CA THR A 181 -7.40 -4.14 -7.01
C THR A 181 -8.68 -3.51 -7.54
N SER A 182 -9.46 -4.29 -8.29
CA SER A 182 -10.77 -3.90 -8.79
C SER A 182 -11.87 -4.80 -8.21
N PRO A 183 -13.08 -4.27 -7.93
CA PRO A 183 -14.25 -5.09 -7.63
C PRO A 183 -14.60 -6.10 -8.74
N GLU A 184 -14.13 -5.86 -9.96
CA GLU A 184 -14.36 -6.74 -11.12
C GLU A 184 -13.37 -7.92 -11.19
N ASP A 185 -12.31 -7.92 -10.38
CA ASP A 185 -11.31 -8.98 -10.38
C ASP A 185 -11.92 -10.30 -9.85
N LYS A 186 -11.64 -11.40 -10.55
CA LYS A 186 -12.13 -12.72 -10.15
C LYS A 186 -11.38 -13.19 -8.91
N THR A 187 -12.09 -13.78 -7.93
CA THR A 187 -11.49 -14.29 -6.69
C THR A 187 -11.93 -15.72 -6.39
N ASP A 188 -11.07 -16.50 -5.73
CA ASP A 188 -11.42 -17.77 -5.09
C ASP A 188 -11.46 -17.69 -3.55
N GLY A 189 -11.47 -16.47 -3.01
CA GLY A 189 -11.49 -16.18 -1.58
C GLY A 189 -10.10 -16.04 -0.94
N ASN A 190 -9.06 -16.59 -1.59
CA ASN A 190 -7.67 -16.46 -1.14
C ASN A 190 -6.81 -15.69 -2.14
N TRP A 191 -7.05 -15.94 -3.42
CA TRP A 191 -6.36 -15.32 -4.54
C TRP A 191 -7.36 -14.62 -5.43
N SER A 192 -6.96 -13.43 -5.87
CA SER A 192 -7.65 -12.71 -6.90
C SER A 192 -6.79 -12.64 -8.15
N ARG A 193 -7.43 -12.50 -9.30
CA ARG A 193 -6.76 -12.59 -10.60
C ARG A 193 -7.33 -11.62 -11.62
N SER A 194 -6.43 -11.09 -12.43
CA SER A 194 -6.75 -10.15 -13.52
C SER A 194 -5.89 -10.43 -14.75
N SER A 195 -6.21 -9.79 -15.88
CA SER A 195 -5.38 -9.85 -17.09
C SER A 195 -4.11 -8.99 -16.98
N SER A 196 -4.12 -7.99 -16.10
CA SER A 196 -3.00 -7.12 -15.79
C SER A 196 -3.19 -6.52 -14.41
N LEU A 197 -2.10 -6.32 -13.66
CA LEU A 197 -2.13 -5.65 -12.35
C LEU A 197 -1.34 -4.35 -12.43
N SER A 198 -1.98 -3.21 -12.14
CA SER A 198 -1.30 -1.91 -12.05
C SER A 198 -0.54 -1.81 -10.74
N ILE A 199 0.76 -1.50 -10.80
CA ILE A 199 1.62 -1.39 -9.63
C ILE A 199 1.49 0.01 -9.02
N ILE A 200 1.35 0.04 -7.70
CA ILE A 200 1.34 1.25 -6.88
C ILE A 200 2.75 1.50 -6.34
N MET A 201 3.36 0.48 -5.75
CA MET A 201 4.73 0.51 -5.25
C MET A 201 5.33 -0.90 -5.19
N ARG A 202 6.64 -0.98 -4.94
CA ARG A 202 7.32 -2.24 -4.61
C ARG A 202 8.19 -2.09 -3.37
N VAL A 203 8.43 -3.20 -2.69
CA VAL A 203 9.38 -3.32 -1.59
C VAL A 203 10.19 -4.61 -1.73
N PRO A 204 11.44 -4.67 -1.25
CA PRO A 204 12.19 -5.91 -1.17
C PRO A 204 11.49 -6.92 -0.26
N PHE A 205 11.29 -8.14 -0.76
CA PHE A 205 10.55 -9.18 -0.03
C PHE A 205 11.17 -9.49 1.34
N ARG A 206 12.50 -9.54 1.38
CA ARG A 206 13.26 -9.86 2.59
C ARG A 206 13.01 -8.87 3.72
N GLU A 207 12.89 -7.58 3.41
CA GLU A 207 12.66 -6.54 4.42
C GLU A 207 11.31 -6.75 5.11
N VAL A 208 10.26 -7.00 4.32
CA VAL A 208 8.91 -7.28 4.82
C VAL A 208 8.88 -8.57 5.63
N HIS A 209 9.45 -9.65 5.09
CA HIS A 209 9.47 -10.94 5.76
C HIS A 209 10.19 -10.85 7.11
N ASP A 210 11.37 -10.23 7.12
CA ASP A 210 12.18 -10.10 8.33
C ASP A 210 11.47 -9.24 9.38
N TYR A 211 10.79 -8.15 8.97
CA TYR A 211 9.94 -7.36 9.86
C TYR A 211 8.82 -8.19 10.48
N VAL A 212 8.03 -8.89 9.67
CA VAL A 212 6.85 -9.65 10.14
C VAL A 212 7.28 -10.77 11.09
N VAL A 213 8.28 -11.57 10.70
CA VAL A 213 8.74 -12.71 11.50
C VAL A 213 9.38 -12.27 12.81
N GLN A 214 10.26 -11.25 12.78
CA GLN A 214 10.93 -10.79 13.99
C GLN A 214 9.95 -10.13 14.97
N THR A 215 9.02 -9.33 14.46
CA THR A 215 8.02 -8.65 15.30
C THR A 215 7.07 -9.67 15.93
N ALA A 216 6.56 -10.62 15.15
CA ALA A 216 5.73 -11.71 15.68
C ALA A 216 6.45 -12.55 16.76
N GLN A 217 7.74 -12.82 16.60
CA GLN A 217 8.54 -13.53 17.60
C GLN A 217 8.74 -12.72 18.89
N LYS A 218 9.00 -11.41 18.78
CA LYS A 218 9.14 -10.52 19.95
C LYS A 218 7.85 -10.49 20.76
N MET A 219 6.71 -10.34 20.10
CA MET A 219 5.39 -10.32 20.74
C MET A 219 5.08 -11.63 21.46
N LYS A 220 5.37 -12.78 20.84
CA LYS A 220 5.22 -14.11 21.48
C LYS A 220 6.07 -14.26 22.75
N LYS A 221 7.24 -13.62 22.81
CA LYS A 221 8.10 -13.63 24.00
C LYS A 221 7.58 -12.69 25.09
N ALA A 222 7.04 -11.53 24.70
CA ALA A 222 6.44 -10.58 25.64
C ALA A 222 5.19 -11.14 26.32
N ALA A 223 4.31 -11.81 25.56
CA ALA A 223 3.08 -12.42 26.09
C ALA A 223 3.30 -13.62 27.04
N LYS A 224 4.54 -14.12 27.16
CA LYS A 224 4.91 -15.23 28.06
C LYS A 224 5.54 -14.77 29.37
N LYS A 225 5.78 -13.47 29.54
CA LYS A 225 6.27 -12.87 30.78
C LYS A 225 5.11 -12.33 31.59
#